data_AF-A0A6M3KT56-F1
#
_entry.id   AF-A0A6M3KT56-F1
#
_cell.length_a   1.000
_cell.length_b   1.000
_cell.length_c   1.000
_cell.angle_alpha   90.00
_cell.angle_beta   90.00
_cell.angle_gamma   90.00
#
_symmetry.space_group_name_H-M   'P 1'
#
loop_
_entity.id
_entity.type
_entity.pdbx_description
1 polymer ?
#
loop_
_entity_poly.entity_id
_entity_poly.type
_entity_poly.pdbx_seq_one_letter_code
_entity_poly.pdbx_strand_id
1 'polypeptide(L)'
;MFGYRVREPKQYGVVEFDGMGKAVSIEEKPEHPKSDYAVTGLYFYDNGVVEIAKGLKPSARGELEITDVNKAYLETGRLHVEVLGRGFAWLDTGSFGTLLSAGKFVETIESRQGQKIADLDEIAQSQGWRTQ
;
A
#
# COMPACT_ATOMS: atom_id res chain seq x y z
N MET A 1 6.36 0.33 5.42
CA MET A 1 5.19 0.37 4.51
C MET A 1 5.49 1.27 3.33
N PHE A 2 4.62 1.32 2.32
CA PHE A 2 4.86 2.11 1.11
C PHE A 2 3.80 3.19 0.90
N GLY A 3 4.24 4.40 0.60
CA GLY A 3 3.41 5.51 0.17
C GLY A 3 3.43 5.64 -1.36
N TYR A 4 2.28 5.96 -1.96
CA TYR A 4 2.17 6.22 -3.39
C TYR A 4 1.31 7.47 -3.61
N ARG A 5 1.74 8.33 -4.54
CA ARG A 5 1.00 9.56 -4.84
C ARG A 5 -0.24 9.24 -5.66
N VAL A 6 -1.41 9.61 -5.14
CA VAL A 6 -2.70 9.38 -5.80
C VAL A 6 -3.44 10.68 -6.06
N ARG A 7 -4.43 10.61 -6.95
CA ARG A 7 -5.33 11.72 -7.25
C ARG A 7 -6.43 11.90 -6.20
N GLU A 8 -6.96 10.79 -5.66
CA GLU A 8 -8.10 10.77 -4.73
C GLU A 8 -7.69 10.20 -3.36
N PRO A 9 -6.87 10.92 -2.56
CA PRO A 9 -6.31 10.40 -1.31
C PRO A 9 -7.37 10.07 -0.24
N LYS A 10 -8.56 10.70 -0.30
CA LYS A 10 -9.67 10.48 0.65
C LYS A 10 -10.16 9.02 0.73
N GLN A 11 -9.87 8.22 -0.29
CA GLN A 11 -10.32 6.82 -0.34
C GLN A 11 -9.43 5.87 0.47
N TYR A 12 -8.27 6.34 0.96
CA TYR A 12 -7.21 5.52 1.54
C TYR A 12 -6.75 6.03 2.91
N GLY A 13 -5.89 5.26 3.56
CA GLY A 13 -5.01 5.80 4.59
C GLY A 13 -4.05 6.82 3.96
N VAL A 14 -3.94 8.02 4.51
CA VAL A 14 -3.11 9.12 3.99
C VAL A 14 -1.97 9.38 4.96
N VAL A 15 -0.74 9.45 4.44
CA VAL A 15 0.46 9.75 5.22
C VAL A 15 0.95 11.16 4.94
N GLU A 16 1.19 11.94 5.99
CA GLU A 16 1.84 13.25 5.92
C GLU A 16 3.34 13.11 6.15
N PHE A 17 4.13 13.89 5.42
CA PHE A 17 5.58 13.96 5.57
C PHE A 17 6.01 15.36 5.99
N ASP A 18 7.07 15.45 6.81
CA ASP A 18 7.73 16.72 7.10
C ASP A 18 8.61 17.20 5.93
N GLY A 19 9.23 18.37 6.09
CA GLY A 19 10.13 18.95 5.09
C GLY A 19 11.41 18.14 4.81
N MET A 20 11.72 17.13 5.63
CA MET A 20 12.85 16.21 5.45
C MET A 20 12.40 14.86 4.86
N GLY A 21 11.12 14.69 4.55
CA GLY A 21 10.57 13.46 4.00
C GLY A 21 10.30 12.37 5.04
N LYS A 22 10.26 12.69 6.33
CA LYS A 22 9.89 11.75 7.39
C LYS A 22 8.39 11.76 7.61
N ALA A 23 7.76 10.59 7.76
CA ALA A 23 6.34 10.49 8.07
C ALA A 23 6.04 11.07 9.47
N VAL A 24 5.01 11.91 9.57
CA VAL A 24 4.62 12.61 10.81
C VAL A 24 3.18 12.38 11.24
N SER A 25 2.28 12.07 10.31
CA SER A 25 0.91 11.69 10.65
C SER A 25 0.34 10.70 9.65
N ILE A 26 -0.61 9.87 10.09
CA ILE A 26 -1.37 8.96 9.25
C ILE A 26 -2.84 9.02 9.64
N GLU A 27 -3.72 9.18 8.67
CA GLU A 27 -5.16 9.27 8.87
C GLU A 27 -5.92 8.34 7.93
N GLU A 28 -6.94 7.66 8.44
CA GLU A 28 -7.75 6.71 7.66
C GLU A 28 -8.90 7.46 6.99
N LYS A 29 -8.93 7.46 5.65
CA LYS A 29 -9.95 8.14 4.82
C LYS A 29 -10.33 9.54 5.32
N PRO A 30 -9.35 10.46 5.41
CA PRO A 30 -9.62 11.79 5.95
C PRO A 30 -10.51 12.60 5.00
N GLU A 31 -11.50 13.31 5.56
CA GLU A 31 -12.34 14.26 4.81
C GLU A 31 -11.52 15.40 4.19
N HIS A 32 -10.44 15.81 4.86
CA HIS A 32 -9.49 16.82 4.42
C HIS A 32 -8.06 16.25 4.46
N PRO A 33 -7.63 15.51 3.42
CA PRO A 33 -6.30 14.91 3.35
C PRO A 33 -5.19 15.95 3.52
N LYS A 34 -4.22 15.64 4.38
CA LYS A 34 -3.04 16.48 4.60
C LYS A 34 -1.97 16.34 3.52
N SER A 35 -2.08 15.31 2.68
CA SER A 35 -1.17 15.07 1.56
C SER A 35 -1.87 14.26 0.44
N ASP A 36 -1.20 14.16 -0.72
CA ASP A 36 -1.60 13.29 -1.84
C ASP A 36 -1.06 11.85 -1.72
N TYR A 37 -0.40 11.50 -0.61
CA TYR A 37 0.25 10.20 -0.46
C TYR A 37 -0.64 9.21 0.25
N ALA A 38 -1.16 8.25 -0.52
CA ALA A 38 -1.89 7.12 0.02
C ALA A 38 -0.92 6.02 0.49
N VAL A 39 -1.31 5.36 1.58
CA VAL A 39 -0.68 4.12 2.04
C VAL A 39 -1.16 2.99 1.13
N THR A 40 -0.21 2.32 0.48
CA THR A 40 -0.51 1.17 -0.39
C THR A 40 -0.84 -0.07 0.45
N GLY A 41 -1.45 -1.08 -0.20
CA GLY A 41 -1.81 -2.36 0.42
C GLY A 41 -0.65 -3.32 0.74
N LEU A 42 0.58 -2.84 0.89
CA LEU A 42 1.76 -3.67 1.20
C LEU A 42 2.45 -3.21 2.48
N TYR A 43 2.50 -4.11 3.46
CA TYR A 43 2.97 -3.82 4.82
C TYR A 43 4.01 -4.85 5.27
N PHE A 44 5.02 -4.36 5.99
CA PHE A 44 6.06 -5.17 6.61
C PHE A 44 6.10 -4.82 8.09
N TYR A 45 6.04 -5.82 8.95
CA TYR A 45 6.02 -5.65 10.39
C TYR A 45 6.97 -6.63 11.08
N ASP A 46 7.47 -6.20 12.24
CA ASP A 46 8.07 -7.11 13.22
C ASP A 46 7.00 -7.85 14.02
N ASN A 47 7.41 -8.76 14.90
CA ASN A 47 6.47 -9.54 15.73
C ASN A 47 5.60 -8.68 16.67
N GLY A 48 5.97 -7.42 16.92
CA GLY A 48 5.20 -6.50 17.76
C GLY A 48 3.79 -6.22 17.23
N VAL A 49 3.55 -6.46 15.93
CA VAL A 49 2.25 -6.23 15.29
C VAL A 49 1.13 -7.04 15.92
N VAL A 50 1.45 -8.23 16.44
CA VAL A 50 0.47 -9.13 17.06
C VAL A 50 -0.12 -8.50 18.31
N GLU A 51 0.72 -7.94 19.18
CA GLU A 51 0.26 -7.30 20.43
C GLU A 51 -0.43 -5.97 20.15
N ILE A 52 0.05 -5.20 19.18
CA ILE A 52 -0.62 -3.97 18.73
C ILE A 52 -2.03 -4.30 18.22
N ALA A 53 -2.15 -5.29 17.33
CA ALA A 53 -3.44 -5.69 16.75
C ALA A 53 -4.44 -6.18 17.81
N LYS A 54 -3.98 -6.96 18.81
CA LYS A 54 -4.83 -7.41 19.93
C LYS A 54 -5.36 -6.24 20.77
N GLY A 55 -4.62 -5.14 20.87
CA GLY A 55 -4.99 -3.96 21.65
C GLY A 55 -5.92 -2.99 20.91
N LEU A 56 -6.18 -3.19 19.62
CA LEU A 56 -7.01 -2.29 18.83
C LEU A 56 -8.47 -2.32 19.28
N LYS A 57 -9.12 -1.16 19.12
CA LYS A 57 -10.56 -1.00 19.32
C LYS A 57 -11.22 -0.70 17.97
N PRO A 58 -12.48 -1.11 17.77
CA PRO A 58 -13.21 -0.73 16.56
C PRO A 58 -13.25 0.79 16.38
N SER A 59 -13.05 1.23 15.15
CA SER A 59 -13.18 2.64 14.75
C SER A 59 -14.63 3.11 14.81
N ALA A 60 -14.88 4.39 14.50
CA ALA A 60 -16.24 4.90 14.32
C ALA A 60 -17.04 4.15 13.22
N ARG A 61 -16.34 3.43 12.31
CA ARG A 61 -16.94 2.58 11.28
C ARG A 61 -17.22 1.15 11.75
N GLY A 62 -16.80 0.80 12.97
CA GLY A 62 -16.88 -0.56 13.51
C GLY A 62 -15.79 -1.50 13.01
N GLU A 63 -14.72 -0.98 12.40
CA GLU A 63 -13.63 -1.77 11.82
C GLU A 63 -12.37 -1.74 12.70
N LEU A 64 -11.57 -2.82 12.67
CA LEU A 64 -10.21 -2.80 13.20
C LEU A 64 -9.27 -2.30 12.10
N GLU A 65 -8.84 -1.06 12.22
CA GLU A 65 -8.15 -0.36 11.15
C GLU A 65 -6.66 -0.73 11.08
N ILE A 66 -6.19 -1.14 9.90
CA ILE A 66 -4.75 -1.30 9.66
C ILE A 66 -4.01 0.03 9.85
N THR A 67 -4.67 1.16 9.59
CA THR A 67 -4.13 2.49 9.84
C THR A 67 -3.84 2.73 11.32
N ASP A 68 -4.61 2.15 12.25
CA ASP A 68 -4.33 2.29 13.68
C ASP A 68 -3.12 1.44 14.11
N VAL A 69 -2.88 0.29 13.47
CA VAL A 69 -1.60 -0.45 13.62
C VAL A 69 -0.44 0.45 13.19
N ASN A 70 -0.53 1.06 12.01
CA ASN A 70 0.52 1.92 11.48
C ASN A 70 0.78 3.14 12.37
N LYS A 71 -0.27 3.76 12.93
CA LYS A 71 -0.14 4.84 13.91
C LYS A 71 0.62 4.41 15.16
N ALA A 72 0.35 3.22 15.72
CA ALA A 72 1.08 2.74 16.89
C ALA A 72 2.60 2.56 16.60
N TYR A 73 2.96 2.11 15.40
CA TYR A 73 4.37 2.10 14.97
C TYR A 73 4.93 3.52 14.78
N LEU A 74 4.14 4.45 14.26
CA LEU A 74 4.54 5.85 14.07
C LEU A 74 4.81 6.55 15.40
N GLU A 75 3.91 6.40 16.37
CA GLU A 75 4.00 6.98 17.73
C GLU A 75 5.23 6.48 18.49
N THR A 76 5.64 5.24 18.23
CA THR A 76 6.87 4.67 18.82
C THR A 76 8.13 4.96 18.01
N GLY A 77 8.03 5.74 16.92
CA GLY A 77 9.15 6.08 16.04
C GLY A 77 9.70 4.90 15.24
N ARG A 78 8.95 3.80 15.14
CA ARG A 78 9.34 2.54 14.48
C ARG A 78 8.72 2.38 13.10
N LEU A 79 7.97 3.36 12.61
CA LEU A 79 7.40 3.33 11.27
C LEU A 79 8.37 3.92 10.26
N HIS A 80 8.75 3.12 9.26
CA HIS A 80 9.40 3.59 8.03
C HIS A 80 8.40 3.58 6.87
N VAL A 81 8.35 4.70 6.14
CA VAL A 81 7.49 4.87 4.96
C VAL A 81 8.38 5.12 3.74
N GLU A 82 8.37 4.17 2.83
CA GLU A 82 9.10 4.26 1.56
C GLU A 82 8.18 4.81 0.47
N VAL A 83 8.60 5.84 -0.25
CA VAL A 83 7.78 6.44 -1.32
C VAL A 83 8.07 5.75 -2.65
N LEU A 84 7.05 5.07 -3.20
CA LEU A 84 7.11 4.51 -4.53
C LEU A 84 7.09 5.64 -5.57
N GLY A 85 8.19 5.79 -6.30
CA GLY A 85 8.32 6.82 -7.33
C GLY A 85 7.36 6.61 -8.51
N ARG A 86 7.20 7.65 -9.33
CA ARG A 86 6.31 7.66 -10.51
C ARG A 86 6.56 6.58 -11.58
N GLY A 87 7.68 5.85 -11.48
CA GLY A 87 7.99 4.72 -12.37
C GLY A 87 7.26 3.43 -11.98
N PHE A 88 6.70 3.37 -10.76
CA PHE A 88 5.83 2.28 -10.34
C PHE A 88 4.39 2.57 -10.76
N ALA A 89 3.64 1.50 -11.04
CA ALA A 89 2.20 1.57 -11.16
C ALA A 89 1.58 0.84 -9.97
N TRP A 90 0.92 1.59 -9.09
CA TRP A 90 0.05 1.01 -8.07
C TRP A 90 -1.40 1.14 -8.53
N LEU A 91 -2.07 0.00 -8.68
CA LEU A 91 -3.42 -0.10 -9.23
C LEU A 91 -4.30 -0.79 -8.20
N ASP A 92 -5.40 -0.13 -7.84
CA ASP A 92 -6.42 -0.66 -6.93
C ASP A 92 -7.68 -1.00 -7.72
N THR A 93 -8.13 -2.24 -7.62
CA THR A 93 -9.26 -2.79 -8.39
C THR A 93 -10.59 -2.73 -7.62
N GLY A 94 -10.75 -1.77 -6.70
CA GLY A 94 -11.94 -1.60 -5.87
C GLY A 94 -13.24 -1.21 -6.58
N SER A 95 -13.21 -0.86 -7.87
CA SER A 95 -14.40 -0.55 -8.67
C SER A 95 -14.36 -1.21 -10.04
N PHE A 96 -15.51 -1.36 -10.72
CA PHE A 96 -15.55 -1.89 -12.09
C PHE A 96 -14.67 -1.09 -13.06
N GLY A 97 -14.63 0.24 -12.93
CA GLY A 97 -13.82 1.11 -13.78
C GLY A 97 -12.32 0.93 -13.54
N THR A 98 -11.90 0.84 -12.27
CA THR A 98 -10.49 0.64 -11.93
C THR A 98 -10.02 -0.79 -12.26
N LEU A 99 -10.88 -1.79 -12.10
CA LEU A 99 -10.62 -3.17 -12.53
C LEU A 99 -10.38 -3.26 -14.05
N LEU A 100 -11.26 -2.66 -14.86
CA LEU A 100 -11.09 -2.64 -16.32
C LEU A 100 -9.79 -1.93 -16.73
N SER A 101 -9.47 -0.82 -16.07
CA SER A 101 -8.25 -0.06 -16.35
C SER A 101 -6.99 -0.86 -16.00
N ALA A 102 -7.00 -1.58 -14.87
CA ALA A 102 -5.90 -2.44 -14.47
C ALA A 102 -5.70 -3.61 -15.45
N GLY A 103 -6.78 -4.25 -15.90
CA GLY A 103 -6.71 -5.30 -16.91
C GLY A 103 -6.09 -4.82 -18.22
N LYS A 104 -6.52 -3.64 -18.72
CA LYS A 104 -5.94 -3.02 -19.92
C LYS A 104 -4.46 -2.66 -19.75
N PHE A 105 -4.08 -2.19 -18.57
CA PHE A 105 -2.68 -1.88 -18.27
C PHE A 105 -1.82 -3.14 -18.38
N VAL A 106 -2.21 -4.24 -17.72
CA VAL A 106 -1.50 -5.52 -17.78
C VAL A 106 -1.43 -6.04 -19.21
N GLU A 107 -2.56 -6.12 -19.92
CA GLU A 107 -2.62 -6.57 -21.31
C GLU A 107 -1.68 -5.77 -22.24
N THR A 108 -1.67 -4.45 -22.10
CA THR A 108 -0.83 -3.57 -22.92
C THR A 108 0.66 -3.83 -22.67
N ILE A 109 1.07 -4.01 -21.42
CA ILE A 109 2.47 -4.25 -21.09
C ILE A 109 2.90 -5.65 -21.57
N GLU A 110 2.11 -6.68 -21.27
CA GLU A 110 2.43 -8.06 -21.67
C GLU A 110 2.53 -8.22 -23.19
N SER A 111 1.57 -7.65 -23.94
CA SER A 111 1.55 -7.72 -25.40
C SER A 111 2.71 -6.99 -26.07
N ARG A 112 3.32 -6.01 -25.39
CA ARG A 112 4.45 -5.22 -25.92
C ARG A 112 5.80 -5.77 -25.53
N GLN A 113 5.93 -6.34 -24.33
CA GLN A 113 7.19 -6.88 -23.81
C GLN A 113 7.36 -8.37 -24.11
N GLY A 114 6.27 -9.10 -24.38
CA GLY A 114 6.31 -10.55 -24.56
C GLY A 114 6.56 -11.33 -23.26
N GLN A 115 6.45 -10.67 -22.11
CA GLN A 115 6.62 -11.23 -20.78
C GLN A 115 5.31 -11.08 -19.99
N LYS A 116 5.05 -12.03 -19.08
CA LYS A 116 3.86 -12.02 -18.24
C LYS A 116 4.10 -11.24 -16.94
N ILE A 117 3.11 -10.47 -16.50
CA ILE A 117 3.16 -9.80 -15.19
C ILE A 117 2.61 -10.78 -14.15
N ALA A 118 3.36 -11.00 -13.07
CA ALA A 118 2.97 -11.86 -11.95
C ALA A 118 2.71 -13.33 -12.32
N ASP A 119 3.48 -13.88 -13.27
CA ASP A 119 3.49 -15.32 -13.56
C ASP A 119 4.16 -16.08 -12.40
N LEU A 120 3.37 -16.87 -11.67
CA LEU A 120 3.85 -17.59 -10.48
C LEU A 120 4.83 -18.72 -10.82
N ASP A 121 4.70 -19.35 -11.99
CA ASP A 121 5.61 -20.41 -12.41
C ASP A 121 6.98 -19.83 -12.77
N GLU A 122 7.00 -18.70 -13.49
CA GLU A 122 8.24 -17.97 -13.81
C GLU A 122 8.92 -17.43 -12.53
N ILE A 123 8.13 -16.86 -11.61
CA ILE A 123 8.65 -16.41 -10.31
C ILE A 123 9.23 -17.59 -9.53
N ALA A 124 8.51 -18.70 -9.39
CA ALA A 124 8.98 -19.86 -8.64
C ALA A 124 10.26 -20.47 -9.24
N GLN A 125 10.36 -20.53 -10.57
CA GLN A 125 11.54 -21.00 -11.26
C GLN A 125 12.74 -20.05 -11.08
N SER A 126 12.55 -18.74 -11.27
CA SER A 126 13.63 -17.75 -11.12
C SER A 126 14.15 -17.65 -9.69
N GLN A 127 13.30 -17.91 -8.69
CA GLN A 127 13.68 -17.99 -7.28
C GLN A 127 14.25 -19.36 -6.86
N GLY A 128 14.26 -20.35 -7.75
CA GLY A 128 14.74 -21.70 -7.46
C GLY A 128 13.84 -22.52 -6.54
N TRP A 129 12.56 -22.12 -6.38
CA TRP A 129 11.57 -22.88 -5.61
C TRP A 129 11.05 -24.10 -6.37
N ARG A 130 11.16 -24.07 -7.70
CA ARG A 130 10.73 -25.12 -8.61
C ARG A 130 11.80 -25.39 -9.68
N THR A 131 12.00 -26.66 -10.02
CA THR A 131 12.80 -27.09 -11.17
C THR A 131 11.98 -27.06 -12.46
N GLN A 132 12.65 -27.01 -13.61
CA GLN A 132 12.02 -27.16 -14.93
C GLN A 132 11.20 -28.45 -15.03
#